data_AF-A0A7S0M6U6-F1
#
_entry.id   AF-A0A7S0M6U6-F1
#
_cell.length_a   1.000
_cell.length_b   1.000
_cell.length_c   1.000
_cell.angle_alpha   90.00
_cell.angle_beta   90.00
_cell.angle_gamma   90.00
#
_symmetry.space_group_name_H-M   'P 1'
#
loop_
_entity.id
_entity.type
_entity.pdbx_description
1 polymer ?
#
loop_
_entity_poly.entity_id
_entity_poly.type
_entity_poly.pdbx_seq_one_letter_code
_entity_poly.pdbx_strand_id
1 'polypeptide(L)'
;FCRVPLRTFRFAGIKDKFGVTFQEVTVEGLQPWKLLRINHAQPIMHGKVRVGDCEEAACHLHSGELAGNRFVLAIRNVTAPAPAVRRALAALRDRGFLNYFGMQRF
;
A
#
# COMPACT_ATOMS: atom_id res chain seq x y z
N PHE A 1 -4.55 -10.08 -18.50
CA PHE A 1 -4.17 -11.26 -17.71
C PHE A 1 -5.40 -12.00 -17.15
N CYS A 2 -6.18 -11.40 -16.25
CA CYS A 2 -7.30 -12.11 -15.58
C CYS A 2 -8.58 -12.31 -16.40
N ARG A 3 -8.79 -11.52 -17.47
CA ARG A 3 -9.99 -11.52 -18.33
C ARG A 3 -11.30 -11.32 -17.54
N VAL A 4 -11.29 -10.44 -16.55
CA VAL A 4 -12.50 -9.98 -15.83
C VAL A 4 -12.60 -8.45 -15.93
N PRO A 5 -13.81 -7.87 -15.81
CA PRO A 5 -13.99 -6.41 -15.86
C PRO A 5 -13.25 -5.70 -14.72
N LEU A 6 -12.68 -4.52 -14.97
CA LEU A 6 -11.95 -3.76 -13.94
C LEU A 6 -12.80 -3.44 -12.70
N ARG A 7 -14.11 -3.23 -12.88
CA ARG A 7 -15.05 -2.94 -11.78
C ARG A 7 -15.15 -4.03 -10.72
N THR A 8 -14.72 -5.26 -11.03
CA THR A 8 -14.77 -6.37 -10.08
C THR A 8 -13.63 -6.30 -9.06
N PHE A 9 -12.57 -5.54 -9.34
CA PHE A 9 -11.49 -5.29 -8.39
C PHE A 9 -11.88 -4.15 -7.43
N ARG A 10 -11.77 -4.41 -6.13
CA ARG A 10 -12.13 -3.44 -5.09
C ARG A 10 -11.05 -3.40 -4.01
N PHE A 11 -10.76 -2.20 -3.52
CA PHE A 11 -9.72 -1.94 -2.53
C PHE A 11 -10.15 -0.77 -1.64
N ALA A 12 -9.63 -0.73 -0.42
CA ALA A 12 -10.08 0.25 0.58
C ALA A 12 -9.50 1.67 0.37
N GLY A 13 -8.42 1.82 -0.37
CA GLY A 13 -7.86 3.13 -0.71
C GLY A 13 -6.64 3.05 -1.62
N ILE A 14 -6.31 4.16 -2.27
CA ILE A 14 -5.15 4.25 -3.17
C ILE A 14 -3.86 4.37 -2.32
N LYS A 15 -2.78 3.72 -2.79
CA LYS A 15 -1.44 3.82 -2.18
C LYS A 15 -0.51 4.65 -3.06
N ASP A 16 0.57 5.15 -2.47
CA ASP A 16 1.55 5.97 -3.18
C ASP A 16 2.16 5.22 -4.37
N LYS A 17 2.28 5.93 -5.50
CA LYS A 17 2.90 5.39 -6.72
C LYS A 17 4.41 5.17 -6.55
N PHE A 18 5.07 6.05 -5.80
CA PHE A 18 6.52 6.05 -5.63
C PHE A 18 6.89 5.43 -4.27
N GLY A 19 6.90 4.11 -4.24
CA GLY A 19 7.26 3.34 -3.05
C GLY A 19 7.00 1.85 -3.26
N VAL A 20 7.36 1.04 -2.28
CA VAL A 20 6.90 -0.35 -2.19
C VAL A 20 5.64 -0.33 -1.33
N THR A 21 4.51 -0.68 -1.92
CA THR A 21 3.21 -0.62 -1.25
C THR A 21 2.56 -2.00 -1.21
N PHE A 22 1.86 -2.25 -0.11
CA PHE A 22 1.06 -3.45 0.11
C PHE A 22 -0.37 -3.00 0.38
N GLN A 23 -1.34 -3.71 -0.20
CA GLN A 23 -2.75 -3.48 0.04
C GLN A 23 -3.52 -4.76 -0.25
N GLU A 24 -4.65 -4.90 0.42
CA GLU A 24 -5.64 -5.92 0.11
C GLU A 24 -6.49 -5.49 -1.08
N VAL A 25 -6.83 -6.47 -1.92
CA VAL A 25 -7.70 -6.29 -3.08
C VAL A 25 -8.66 -7.46 -3.11
N THR A 26 -9.96 -7.17 -3.16
CA THR A 26 -10.99 -8.19 -3.40
C THR A 26 -11.34 -8.20 -4.88
N VAL A 27 -11.64 -9.38 -5.42
CA VAL A 27 -12.04 -9.52 -6.82
C VAL A 27 -13.11 -10.58 -6.98
N GLU A 28 -14.19 -10.23 -7.66
CA GLU A 28 -15.26 -11.16 -7.99
C GLU A 28 -14.92 -12.03 -9.22
N GLY A 29 -15.36 -13.29 -9.22
CA GLY A 29 -15.33 -14.15 -10.40
C GLY A 29 -13.96 -14.70 -10.76
N LEU A 30 -13.01 -14.73 -9.82
CA LEU A 30 -11.68 -15.32 -10.00
C LEU A 30 -11.36 -16.32 -8.89
N GLN A 31 -10.80 -17.46 -9.31
CA GLN A 31 -10.25 -18.45 -8.41
C GLN A 31 -8.88 -18.00 -7.89
N PRO A 32 -8.55 -18.21 -6.59
CA PRO A 32 -7.28 -17.79 -5.97
C PRO A 32 -6.03 -18.18 -6.77
N TRP A 33 -5.96 -19.42 -7.25
CA TRP A 33 -4.81 -19.93 -8.01
C TRP A 33 -4.55 -19.16 -9.32
N LYS A 34 -5.60 -18.59 -9.94
CA LYS A 34 -5.45 -17.82 -11.18
C LYS A 34 -4.81 -16.46 -10.92
N LEU A 35 -5.01 -15.89 -9.74
CA LEU A 35 -4.34 -14.67 -9.29
C LEU A 35 -2.85 -14.92 -9.01
N LEU A 36 -2.51 -16.04 -8.37
CA LEU A 36 -1.12 -16.39 -8.06
C LEU A 36 -0.27 -16.57 -9.32
N ARG A 37 -0.87 -16.97 -10.45
CA ARG A 37 -0.17 -17.03 -11.75
C ARG A 37 0.40 -15.69 -12.22
N ILE A 38 -0.09 -14.55 -11.70
CA ILE A 38 0.46 -13.21 -12.00
C ILE A 38 1.95 -13.16 -11.66
N ASN A 39 2.37 -13.82 -10.57
CA ASN A 39 3.75 -13.82 -10.11
C ASN A 39 4.73 -14.45 -11.11
N HIS A 40 4.23 -15.33 -11.99
CA HIS A 40 5.00 -15.99 -13.04
C HIS A 40 4.88 -15.28 -14.40
N ALA A 41 3.92 -14.36 -14.55
CA ALA A 41 3.70 -13.58 -15.78
C ALA A 41 4.65 -12.37 -15.90
N GLN A 42 5.84 -12.47 -15.29
CA GLN A 42 6.78 -11.38 -15.06
C GLN A 42 7.19 -10.53 -16.27
N PRO A 43 7.25 -11.05 -17.52
CA PRO A 43 7.60 -10.23 -18.68
C PRO A 43 6.65 -9.05 -18.93
N ILE A 44 5.37 -9.16 -18.51
CA ILE A 44 4.32 -8.19 -18.87
C ILE A 44 4.25 -7.02 -17.86
N MET A 45 4.68 -7.23 -16.61
CA MET A 45 4.55 -6.26 -15.51
C MET A 45 5.90 -5.73 -15.00
N HIS A 46 7.00 -6.09 -15.65
CA HIS A 46 8.38 -5.79 -15.22
C HIS A 46 8.65 -6.17 -13.75
N GLY A 47 7.97 -7.21 -13.24
CA GLY A 47 8.07 -7.62 -11.83
C GLY A 47 7.59 -6.60 -10.79
N LYS A 48 6.87 -5.53 -11.19
CA LYS A 48 6.44 -4.44 -10.29
C LYS A 48 5.26 -4.81 -9.39
N VAL A 49 4.49 -5.83 -9.77
CA VAL A 49 3.31 -6.30 -9.04
C VAL A 49 3.51 -7.76 -8.70
N ARG A 50 3.23 -8.12 -7.45
CA ARG A 50 3.14 -9.49 -6.96
C ARG A 50 1.83 -9.65 -6.19
N VAL A 51 1.29 -10.85 -6.22
CA VAL A 51 0.06 -11.22 -5.51
C VAL A 51 0.37 -12.39 -4.59
N GLY A 52 -0.05 -12.31 -3.34
CA GLY A 52 0.10 -13.35 -2.34
C GLY A 52 -1.14 -13.41 -1.47
N ASP A 53 -1.13 -14.32 -0.48
CA ASP A 53 -2.14 -14.41 0.57
C ASP A 53 -3.59 -14.43 0.03
N CYS A 54 -3.80 -15.16 -1.06
CA CYS A 54 -5.12 -15.26 -1.68
C CYS A 54 -6.01 -16.20 -0.86
N GLU A 55 -7.11 -15.66 -0.36
CA GLU A 55 -8.19 -16.41 0.30
C GLU A 55 -9.55 -16.02 -0.28
N GLU A 56 -10.58 -16.80 0.04
CA GLU A 56 -11.96 -16.47 -0.32
C GLU A 56 -12.50 -15.41 0.64
N ALA A 57 -12.94 -14.28 0.09
CA ALA A 57 -13.53 -13.19 0.86
C ALA A 57 -15.06 -13.25 0.80
N ALA A 58 -15.73 -13.09 1.95
CA ALA A 58 -17.19 -13.08 2.04
C ALA A 58 -17.82 -11.79 1.46
N CYS A 59 -17.08 -10.69 1.45
CA CYS A 59 -17.54 -9.39 0.96
C CYS A 59 -16.44 -8.66 0.18
N HIS A 60 -16.86 -7.63 -0.56
CA HIS A 60 -15.93 -6.71 -1.21
C HIS A 60 -15.39 -5.69 -0.23
N LEU A 61 -14.15 -5.26 -0.45
CA LEU A 61 -13.62 -4.05 0.17
C LEU A 61 -14.31 -2.81 -0.40
N HIS A 62 -14.64 -1.87 0.48
CA HIS A 62 -15.18 -0.56 0.14
C HIS A 62 -14.17 0.55 0.45
N SER A 63 -14.25 1.64 -0.31
CA SER A 63 -13.39 2.80 -0.09
C SER A 63 -13.57 3.35 1.33
N GLY A 64 -12.48 3.46 2.08
CA GLY A 64 -12.48 3.86 3.49
C GLY A 64 -12.48 2.71 4.49
N GLU A 65 -12.60 1.45 4.07
CA GLU A 65 -12.49 0.27 4.95
C GLU A 65 -11.03 -0.06 5.31
N LEU A 66 -10.33 0.91 5.89
CA LEU A 66 -9.00 0.76 6.46
C LEU A 66 -8.83 1.72 7.63
N ALA A 67 -8.18 1.27 8.71
CA ALA A 67 -7.88 2.14 9.85
C ALA A 67 -6.73 3.13 9.56
N GLY A 68 -5.86 2.80 8.61
CA GLY A 68 -4.70 3.63 8.27
C GLY A 68 -3.65 2.87 7.46
N ASN A 69 -2.45 3.43 7.39
CA ASN A 69 -1.31 2.83 6.69
C ASN A 69 -0.09 2.78 7.62
N ARG A 70 0.67 1.69 7.54
CA ARG A 70 1.97 1.58 8.21
C ARG A 70 3.07 2.01 7.24
N PHE A 71 3.83 3.03 7.61
CA PHE A 71 4.95 3.52 6.82
C PHE A 71 6.28 3.06 7.40
N VAL A 72 7.20 2.67 6.52
CA VAL A 72 8.62 2.47 6.84
C VAL A 72 9.39 3.40 5.92
N LEU A 73 10.02 4.42 6.50
CA LEU A 73 10.66 5.50 5.75
C LEU A 73 12.17 5.47 5.97
N ALA A 74 12.94 5.61 4.89
CA ALA A 74 14.38 5.80 4.94
C ALA A 74 14.71 7.24 4.56
N ILE A 75 15.08 8.06 5.54
CA ILE A 75 15.51 9.45 5.33
C ILE A 75 17.01 9.43 5.03
N ARG A 76 17.40 9.89 3.84
CA ARG A 76 18.80 9.93 3.39
C ARG A 76 19.39 11.32 3.56
N ASN A 77 20.72 11.40 3.59
CA ASN A 77 21.48 12.65 3.65
C ASN A 77 21.11 13.56 4.85
N VAL A 78 20.91 12.95 6.02
CA VAL A 78 20.62 13.69 7.25
C VAL A 78 21.88 14.41 7.72
N THR A 79 21.84 15.74 7.73
CA THR A 79 22.93 16.61 8.20
C THR A 79 22.82 16.94 9.68
N ALA A 80 21.66 16.69 10.29
CA ALA A 80 21.41 16.97 11.69
C ALA A 80 22.21 16.03 12.63
N PRO A 81 22.76 16.55 13.76
CA PRO A 81 23.41 15.70 14.75
C PRO A 81 22.45 14.64 15.34
N ALA A 82 22.96 13.46 15.64
CA ALA A 82 22.17 12.35 16.19
C ALA A 82 21.32 12.72 17.44
N PRO A 83 21.79 13.56 18.39
CA PRO A 83 20.94 14.01 19.50
C PRO A 83 19.70 14.81 19.06
N ALA A 84 19.83 15.64 18.02
CA ALA A 84 18.71 16.41 17.50
C ALA A 84 17.66 15.50 16.83
N VAL A 85 18.12 14.52 16.04
CA VAL A 85 17.25 13.51 15.42
C VAL A 85 16.49 12.71 16.47
N ARG A 86 17.17 12.24 17.53
CA ARG A 86 16.51 11.51 18.63
C ARG A 86 15.44 12.34 19.33
N ARG A 87 15.71 13.63 19.60
CA ARG A 87 14.71 14.53 20.18
C ARG A 87 13.50 14.71 19.27
N ALA A 88 13.72 14.89 17.97
CA ALA A 88 12.62 15.02 16.99
C ALA A 88 11.75 13.76 16.92
N LEU A 89 12.37 12.57 16.88
CA LEU A 89 11.65 11.29 16.87
C LEU A 89 10.88 11.06 18.18
N ALA A 90 11.46 11.41 19.33
CA ALA A 90 10.76 11.33 20.61
C ALA A 90 9.55 12.27 20.64
N ALA A 91 9.70 13.52 20.19
CA ALA A 91 8.58 14.45 20.09
C ALA A 91 7.47 13.94 19.16
N LEU A 92 7.83 13.41 17.99
CA LEU A 92 6.86 12.83 17.05
C LEU A 92 6.10 11.64 17.67
N ARG A 93 6.79 10.77 18.42
CA ARG A 93 6.18 9.64 19.11
C ARG A 93 5.24 10.09 20.23
N ASP A 94 5.68 11.03 21.06
CA ASP A 94 4.99 11.38 22.30
C ASP A 94 3.88 12.41 22.09
N ARG A 95 4.01 13.27 21.07
CA ARG A 95 3.08 14.40 20.79
C ARG A 95 2.41 14.30 19.43
N GLY A 96 2.86 13.42 18.55
CA GLY A 96 2.35 13.32 17.18
C GLY A 96 2.76 14.50 16.31
N PHE A 97 1.90 14.83 15.35
CA PHE A 97 2.06 15.92 14.40
C PHE A 97 0.69 16.50 14.03
N LEU A 98 0.68 17.68 13.42
CA LEU A 98 -0.56 18.34 12.97
C LEU A 98 -1.08 17.66 11.69
N ASN A 99 -2.35 17.25 11.71
CA ASN A 99 -2.97 16.49 10.61
C ASN A 99 -3.38 17.40 9.44
N TYR A 100 -2.39 17.87 8.67
CA TYR A 100 -2.61 18.72 7.50
C TYR A 100 -2.80 17.93 6.21
N PHE A 101 -3.53 18.51 5.27
CA PHE A 101 -3.46 18.08 3.87
C PHE A 101 -2.09 18.46 3.30
N GLY A 102 -1.32 17.44 2.89
CA GLY A 102 -0.02 17.64 2.25
C GLY A 102 -0.12 18.13 0.81
N MET A 103 1.02 18.53 0.23
CA MET A 103 1.10 19.07 -1.13
C MET A 103 0.52 18.17 -2.22
N GLN A 104 0.55 16.84 -2.04
CA GLN A 104 -0.05 15.89 -2.99
C GLN A 104 -1.56 16.05 -3.22
N ARG A 105 -2.22 16.86 -2.39
CA ARG A 105 -3.65 17.15 -2.51
C ARG A 105 -3.94 18.31 -3.49
N PHE A 106 -2.93 19.09 -3.86
CA PHE A 106 -3.00 20.28 -4.70
C PHE A 106 -2.09 20.13 -5.91
#